data_AF-A0A1H8ZGM0-F1
#
_entry.id   AF-A0A1H8ZGM0-F1
#
_cell.length_a   1.000
_cell.length_b   1.000
_cell.length_c   1.000
_cell.angle_alpha   90.00
_cell.angle_beta   90.00
_cell.angle_gamma   90.00
#
_symmetry.space_group_name_H-M   'P 1'
#
loop_
_entity.id
_entity.type
_entity.pdbx_description
1 polymer ?
#
loop_
_entity_poly.entity_id
_entity_poly.type
_entity_poly.pdbx_seq_one_letter_code
_entity_poly.pdbx_strand_id
1 'polypeptide(L)'
;MDEVDKIEDDAILMQLSRAVESGKLTESKIGVIGISNKVRYKDSLGERIKSSLCEREYVFSPYDATQIQQILRSRSDAFHDDVLEKGVVPRVAALAAREHGDARKAIDILRFAGEIAEENDRDSVTEACVDQAHEREETSRLAELISKSPSHAKLVLEAMALLTQQKERDNAPVTTNEAYDLYKRLSDRDKSDHLKLRRVRDILSELEFLSIIDQERKWAGRGKGNYMENRLIDDPEVIIAACNESE
;
A
#
# COMPACT_ATOMS: atom_id res chain seq x y z
N MET A 1 13.24 14.13 -7.96
CA MET A 1 11.82 13.85 -8.18
C MET A 1 11.59 12.47 -7.62
N ASP A 2 10.76 12.38 -6.59
CA ASP A 2 10.41 11.11 -5.97
C ASP A 2 9.12 10.57 -6.59
N GLU A 3 8.96 9.25 -6.57
CA GLU A 3 7.81 8.52 -7.16
C GLU A 3 7.45 8.99 -8.59
N VAL A 4 8.44 9.07 -9.48
CA VAL A 4 8.23 9.59 -10.85
C VAL A 4 7.22 8.77 -11.65
N ASP A 5 6.96 7.53 -11.24
CA ASP A 5 5.95 6.65 -11.83
C ASP A 5 4.50 7.05 -11.53
N LYS A 6 4.28 8.05 -10.65
CA LYS A 6 2.98 8.68 -10.38
C LYS A 6 2.72 9.95 -11.19
N ILE A 7 3.69 10.43 -11.97
CA ILE A 7 3.52 11.62 -12.81
C ILE A 7 2.64 11.25 -14.01
N GLU A 8 1.55 11.99 -14.23
CA GLU A 8 0.65 11.75 -15.35
C GLU A 8 1.24 12.19 -16.71
N ASP A 9 2.07 13.25 -16.71
CA ASP A 9 2.71 13.79 -17.91
C ASP A 9 4.24 13.69 -17.84
N ASP A 10 4.78 12.64 -18.45
CA ASP A 10 6.22 12.39 -18.55
C ASP A 10 6.97 13.48 -19.34
N ALA A 11 6.27 14.38 -20.07
CA ALA A 11 6.90 15.46 -20.82
C ALA A 11 7.70 16.42 -19.92
N ILE A 12 7.37 16.50 -18.62
CA ILE A 12 8.13 17.30 -17.66
C ILE A 12 9.59 16.85 -17.57
N LEU A 13 9.86 15.54 -17.67
CA LEU A 13 11.22 15.00 -17.62
C LEU A 13 12.03 15.41 -18.86
N MET A 14 11.37 15.50 -20.02
CA MET A 14 11.98 16.00 -21.25
C MET A 14 12.26 17.50 -21.16
N GLN A 15 11.32 18.28 -20.62
CA GLN A 15 11.50 19.72 -20.45
C GLN A 15 12.67 20.04 -19.50
N LEU A 16 12.81 19.29 -18.42
CA LEU A 16 13.90 19.47 -17.45
C LEU A 16 15.25 19.04 -18.02
N SER A 17 15.32 17.88 -18.70
CA SER A 17 16.58 17.43 -19.32
C SER A 17 17.07 18.34 -20.44
N ARG A 18 16.16 18.98 -21.18
CA ARG A 18 16.50 19.91 -22.30
C ARG A 18 16.37 21.39 -21.95
N ALA A 19 16.25 21.75 -20.67
CA ALA A 19 16.03 23.13 -20.27
C ALA A 19 17.15 24.08 -20.73
N VAL A 20 18.39 23.60 -20.77
CA VAL A 20 19.56 24.34 -21.27
C VAL A 20 19.56 24.39 -22.81
N GLU A 21 19.34 23.26 -23.49
CA GLU A 21 19.29 23.18 -24.97
C GLU A 21 18.15 24.02 -25.57
N SER A 22 17.02 24.11 -24.87
CA SER A 22 15.86 24.89 -25.29
C SER A 22 15.99 26.40 -25.03
N GLY A 23 17.13 26.87 -24.51
CA GLY A 23 17.37 28.28 -24.21
C GLY A 23 16.56 28.83 -23.05
N LYS A 24 15.84 27.96 -22.31
CA LYS A 24 15.09 28.36 -21.09
C LYS A 24 16.02 28.64 -19.91
N LEU A 25 17.25 28.10 -19.95
CA LEU A 25 18.31 28.35 -18.98
C LEU A 25 19.61 28.66 -19.70
N THR A 26 20.21 29.81 -19.38
CA THR A 26 21.43 30.32 -20.03
C THR A 26 22.64 30.33 -19.09
N GLU A 27 22.43 30.46 -17.78
CA GLU A 27 23.51 30.63 -16.79
C GLU A 27 23.63 29.47 -15.79
N SER A 28 22.80 28.43 -15.90
CA SER A 28 22.74 27.33 -14.94
C SER A 28 22.51 25.98 -15.61
N LYS A 29 22.97 24.91 -14.96
CA LYS A 29 22.76 23.52 -15.37
C LYS A 29 21.76 22.86 -14.43
N ILE A 30 20.89 22.00 -14.98
CA ILE A 30 19.97 21.17 -14.20
C ILE A 30 20.48 19.73 -14.22
N GLY A 31 20.52 19.10 -13.05
CA GLY A 31 20.62 17.66 -12.89
C GLY A 31 19.29 17.11 -12.38
N VAL A 32 18.83 15.99 -12.95
CA VAL A 32 17.59 15.34 -12.53
C VAL A 32 17.92 13.98 -11.93
N ILE A 33 17.46 13.75 -10.70
CA ILE A 33 17.44 12.43 -10.08
C ILE A 33 15.97 12.03 -9.97
N GLY A 34 15.58 10.97 -10.68
CA GLY A 34 14.26 10.37 -10.59
C GLY A 34 14.31 9.09 -9.78
N ILE A 35 13.40 8.94 -8.82
CA ILE A 35 13.22 7.72 -8.02
C ILE A 35 11.88 7.12 -8.40
N SER A 36 11.86 5.83 -8.72
CA SER A 36 10.68 5.09 -9.15
C SER A 36 10.61 3.77 -8.39
N ASN A 37 9.41 3.36 -8.00
CA ASN A 37 9.18 2.03 -7.42
C ASN A 37 9.03 0.93 -8.49
N LYS A 38 8.88 1.31 -9.76
CA LYS A 38 8.75 0.37 -10.88
C LYS A 38 10.10 0.13 -11.54
N VAL A 39 10.62 -1.08 -11.40
CA VAL A 39 11.87 -1.55 -12.05
C VAL A 39 11.83 -1.35 -13.57
N ARG A 40 10.66 -1.45 -14.20
CA ARG A 40 10.46 -1.25 -15.64
C ARG A 40 9.87 0.11 -16.01
N TYR A 41 9.97 1.12 -15.13
CA TYR A 41 9.47 2.47 -15.45
C TYR A 41 10.12 3.04 -16.71
N LYS A 42 11.40 2.72 -16.94
CA LYS A 42 12.07 3.11 -18.17
C LYS A 42 11.30 2.60 -19.39
N ASP A 43 10.81 1.36 -19.40
CA ASP A 43 10.13 0.78 -20.55
C ASP A 43 8.86 1.54 -20.93
N SER A 44 8.12 2.10 -19.97
CA SER A 44 6.92 2.91 -20.22
C SER A 44 7.20 4.28 -20.83
N LEU A 45 8.43 4.81 -20.70
CA LEU A 45 8.78 6.11 -21.26
C LEU A 45 8.84 6.09 -22.79
N GLY A 46 8.35 7.16 -23.42
CA GLY A 46 8.51 7.38 -24.85
C GLY A 46 9.98 7.48 -25.26
N GLU A 47 10.29 7.05 -26.48
CA GLU A 47 11.67 6.92 -27.00
C GLU A 47 12.44 8.26 -27.00
N ARG A 48 11.73 9.37 -27.21
CA ARG A 48 12.30 10.73 -27.11
C ARG A 48 12.72 11.10 -25.68
N ILE A 49 11.93 10.67 -24.69
CA ILE A 49 12.17 10.95 -23.27
C ILE A 49 13.35 10.09 -22.80
N LYS A 50 13.35 8.80 -23.13
CA LYS A 50 14.46 7.87 -22.89
C LYS A 50 15.80 8.41 -23.40
N SER A 51 15.82 8.86 -24.65
CA SER A 51 17.03 9.43 -25.28
C SER A 51 17.49 10.74 -24.63
N SER A 52 16.59 11.49 -24.01
CA SER A 52 16.91 12.77 -23.35
C SER A 52 17.41 12.57 -21.92
N LEU A 53 17.05 11.46 -21.27
CA LEU A 53 17.30 11.15 -19.86
C LEU A 53 18.59 10.35 -19.58
N CYS A 54 19.38 9.97 -20.60
CA CYS A 54 20.64 9.19 -20.51
C CYS A 54 21.34 9.19 -19.14
N GLU A 55 21.86 8.11 -18.54
CA GLU A 55 21.86 6.66 -18.83
C GLU A 55 22.19 5.83 -17.56
N ARG A 56 22.35 6.49 -16.40
CA ARG A 56 22.76 5.83 -15.15
C ARG A 56 21.54 5.40 -14.37
N GLU A 57 21.16 4.16 -14.59
CA GLU A 57 20.17 3.47 -13.78
C GLU A 57 20.85 2.81 -12.58
N TYR A 58 20.30 3.07 -11.40
CA TYR A 58 20.68 2.37 -10.18
C TYR A 58 19.47 1.61 -9.69
N VAL A 59 19.58 0.28 -9.74
CA VAL A 59 18.54 -0.61 -9.22
C VAL A 59 18.88 -0.92 -7.77
N PHE A 60 17.97 -0.56 -6.87
CA PHE A 60 18.06 -0.93 -5.46
C PHE A 60 17.36 -2.28 -5.30
N SER A 61 18.14 -3.34 -5.12
CA SER A 61 17.60 -4.64 -4.77
C SER A 61 16.95 -4.57 -3.38
N PRO A 62 15.87 -5.33 -3.14
CA PRO A 62 15.31 -5.41 -1.81
C PRO A 62 16.32 -6.01 -0.82
N TYR A 63 16.19 -5.64 0.46
CA TYR A 63 17.14 -6.05 1.48
C TYR A 63 16.96 -7.53 1.85
N ASP A 64 18.06 -8.23 2.06
CA ASP A 64 18.01 -9.55 2.68
C ASP A 64 17.86 -9.45 4.22
N ALA A 65 17.54 -10.58 4.87
CA ALA A 65 17.35 -10.62 6.31
C ALA A 65 18.59 -10.14 7.11
N THR A 66 19.80 -10.38 6.61
CA THR A 66 21.04 -9.97 7.29
C THR A 66 21.21 -8.45 7.20
N GLN A 67 20.90 -7.86 6.05
CA GLN A 67 20.92 -6.41 5.85
C GLN A 67 19.85 -5.73 6.71
N ILE A 68 18.63 -6.27 6.79
CA ILE A 68 17.60 -5.76 7.70
C ILE A 68 18.06 -5.84 9.16
N GLN A 69 18.66 -6.96 9.60
CA GLN A 69 19.21 -7.03 10.96
C GLN A 69 20.25 -5.95 11.24
N GLN A 70 21.13 -5.65 10.28
CA GLN A 70 22.12 -4.57 10.44
C GLN A 70 21.45 -3.20 10.55
N ILE A 71 20.44 -2.93 9.72
CA ILE A 71 19.65 -1.70 9.79
C ILE A 71 18.98 -1.57 11.16
N LEU A 72 18.29 -2.62 11.62
CA LEU A 72 17.59 -2.62 12.91
C LEU A 72 18.55 -2.48 14.10
N ARG A 73 19.73 -3.10 14.06
CA ARG A 73 20.78 -2.90 15.10
C ARG A 73 21.34 -1.48 15.09
N SER A 74 21.36 -0.82 13.93
CA SER A 74 21.74 0.59 13.85
C SER A 74 20.65 1.50 14.43
N ARG A 75 19.40 1.03 14.49
CA ARG A 75 18.22 1.73 15.02
C ARG A 75 17.83 1.32 16.44
N SER A 76 18.49 0.33 17.02
CA SER A 76 18.26 -0.05 18.42
C SER A 76 18.75 1.00 19.40
N ASP A 77 19.48 2.03 18.93
CA ASP A 77 19.83 3.23 19.68
C ASP A 77 18.62 4.06 20.10
N ALA A 78 17.44 3.82 19.50
CA ALA A 78 16.16 4.37 19.94
C ALA A 78 15.63 3.74 21.24
N PHE A 79 16.19 2.60 21.67
CA PHE A 79 15.81 1.91 22.91
C PHE A 79 16.85 2.15 24.01
N HIS A 80 16.43 2.02 25.27
CA HIS A 80 17.38 1.93 26.36
C HIS A 80 18.21 0.65 26.26
N ASP A 81 19.44 0.71 26.80
CA ASP A 81 20.35 -0.42 26.81
C ASP A 81 19.69 -1.65 27.45
N ASP A 82 19.94 -2.83 26.85
CA ASP A 82 19.48 -4.15 27.30
C ASP A 82 17.94 -4.36 27.35
N VAL A 83 17.12 -3.44 26.85
CA VAL A 83 15.65 -3.61 26.79
C VAL A 83 15.21 -4.59 25.69
N LEU A 84 15.95 -4.65 24.58
CA LEU A 84 15.63 -5.56 23.48
C LEU A 84 16.19 -6.97 23.75
N GLU A 85 15.32 -7.97 23.84
CA GLU A 85 15.77 -9.35 23.89
C GLU A 85 16.51 -9.76 22.60
N LYS A 86 17.48 -10.66 22.73
CA LYS A 86 18.35 -11.09 21.61
C LYS A 86 17.58 -11.62 20.39
N GLY A 87 16.39 -12.17 20.60
CA GLY A 87 15.52 -12.71 19.55
C GLY A 87 14.72 -11.67 18.77
N VAL A 88 14.53 -10.46 19.29
CA VAL A 88 13.66 -9.42 18.71
C VAL A 88 14.14 -9.00 17.33
N VAL A 89 15.38 -8.52 17.21
CA VAL A 89 15.91 -8.03 15.92
C VAL A 89 15.94 -9.13 14.85
N PRO A 90 16.42 -10.37 15.14
CA PRO A 90 16.31 -11.47 14.20
C PRO A 90 14.87 -11.79 13.76
N ARG A 91 13.91 -11.76 14.69
CA ARG A 91 12.49 -12.02 14.41
C ARG A 91 11.91 -10.98 13.46
N VAL A 92 12.09 -9.69 13.76
CA VAL A 92 11.62 -8.58 12.90
C VAL A 92 12.23 -8.68 11.51
N ALA A 93 13.54 -8.94 11.43
CA ALA A 93 14.21 -9.08 10.14
C ALA A 93 13.72 -10.26 9.31
N ALA A 94 13.39 -11.38 9.96
CA ALA A 94 12.81 -12.53 9.28
C ALA A 94 11.41 -12.24 8.72
N LEU A 95 10.57 -11.49 9.45
CA LEU A 95 9.26 -11.05 8.97
C LEU A 95 9.41 -10.13 7.74
N ALA A 96 10.23 -9.07 7.83
CA ALA A 96 10.43 -8.14 6.73
C ALA A 96 11.04 -8.80 5.48
N ALA A 97 11.98 -9.74 5.66
CA ALA A 97 12.58 -10.45 4.52
C ALA A 97 11.60 -11.38 3.79
N ARG A 98 10.58 -11.93 4.48
CA ARG A 98 9.50 -12.68 3.84
C ARG A 98 8.61 -11.79 2.97
N GLU A 99 8.53 -10.51 3.29
CA GLU A 99 7.73 -9.50 2.58
C GLU A 99 8.59 -8.58 1.73
N HIS A 100 9.42 -9.17 0.88
CA HIS A 100 10.24 -8.42 -0.08
C HIS A 100 11.30 -7.49 0.55
N GLY A 101 11.65 -7.62 1.82
CA GLY A 101 12.78 -6.90 2.40
C GLY A 101 12.54 -5.39 2.59
N ASP A 102 11.32 -4.99 2.94
CA ASP A 102 11.00 -3.59 3.23
C ASP A 102 11.56 -3.17 4.61
N ALA A 103 12.58 -2.30 4.60
CA ALA A 103 13.20 -1.77 5.80
C ALA A 103 12.29 -0.79 6.58
N ARG A 104 11.35 -0.12 5.91
CA ARG A 104 10.37 0.76 6.57
C ARG A 104 9.46 -0.06 7.45
N LYS A 105 8.85 -1.12 6.89
CA LYS A 105 8.03 -2.07 7.64
C LYS A 105 8.81 -2.68 8.81
N ALA A 106 10.06 -3.08 8.59
CA ALA A 106 10.89 -3.61 9.68
C ALA A 106 11.07 -2.61 10.84
N ILE A 107 11.32 -1.34 10.53
CA ILE A 107 11.48 -0.28 11.54
C ILE A 107 10.15 -0.01 12.26
N ASP A 108 9.03 0.02 11.54
CA ASP A 108 7.71 0.22 12.13
C ASP A 108 7.32 -0.92 13.07
N ILE A 109 7.55 -2.17 12.68
CA ILE A 109 7.35 -3.32 13.58
C ILE A 109 8.23 -3.19 14.83
N LEU A 110 9.50 -2.81 14.69
CA LEU A 110 10.38 -2.65 15.85
C LEU A 110 9.88 -1.54 16.78
N ARG A 111 9.44 -0.40 16.23
CA ARG A 111 8.84 0.70 17.00
C ARG A 111 7.58 0.26 17.73
N PHE A 112 6.63 -0.37 17.03
CA PHE A 112 5.40 -0.87 17.63
C PHE A 112 5.66 -1.94 18.69
N ALA A 113 6.69 -2.78 18.54
CA ALA A 113 7.06 -3.75 19.57
C ALA A 113 7.52 -3.07 20.87
N GLY A 114 8.19 -1.92 20.76
CA GLY A 114 8.52 -1.06 21.90
C GLY A 114 7.28 -0.46 22.56
N GLU A 115 6.39 0.14 21.77
CA GLU A 115 5.12 0.72 22.24
C GLU A 115 4.27 -0.33 22.97
N ILE A 116 4.18 -1.56 22.42
CA ILE A 116 3.43 -2.66 23.03
C ILE A 116 4.07 -3.12 24.35
N ALA A 117 5.40 -3.13 24.45
CA ALA A 117 6.06 -3.45 25.72
C ALA A 117 5.74 -2.40 26.78
N GLU A 118 5.79 -1.11 26.41
CA GLU A 118 5.44 0.01 27.28
C GLU A 118 3.97 -0.02 27.72
N GLU A 119 3.03 -0.22 26.78
CA GLU A 119 1.59 -0.34 27.05
C GLU A 119 1.25 -1.49 28.01
N ASN A 120 2.08 -2.53 28.04
CA ASN A 120 1.94 -3.70 28.92
C ASN A 120 2.79 -3.61 30.19
N ASP A 121 3.36 -2.44 30.51
CA ASP A 121 4.25 -2.21 31.65
C ASP A 121 5.40 -3.24 31.74
N ARG A 122 6.01 -3.58 30.60
CA ARG A 122 7.13 -4.53 30.52
C ARG A 122 8.47 -3.80 30.42
N ASP A 123 9.44 -4.27 31.20
CA ASP A 123 10.81 -3.75 31.17
C ASP A 123 11.62 -4.20 29.94
N SER A 124 11.13 -5.18 29.16
CA SER A 124 11.80 -5.71 27.98
C SER A 124 10.86 -5.96 26.81
N VAL A 125 11.39 -5.79 25.60
CA VAL A 125 10.72 -6.16 24.35
C VAL A 125 11.05 -7.62 24.04
N THR A 126 10.01 -8.42 23.84
CA THR A 126 10.12 -9.87 23.59
C THR A 126 9.68 -10.20 22.16
N GLU A 127 9.94 -11.42 21.68
CA GLU A 127 9.41 -11.88 20.39
C GLU A 127 7.87 -11.85 20.32
N ALA A 128 7.18 -12.00 21.45
CA ALA A 128 5.72 -11.88 21.50
C ALA A 128 5.23 -10.45 21.25
N CYS A 129 6.02 -9.44 21.65
CA CYS A 129 5.75 -8.04 21.33
C CYS A 129 5.90 -7.80 19.82
N VAL A 130 6.86 -8.48 19.18
CA VAL A 130 7.08 -8.40 17.72
C VAL A 130 5.90 -9.00 16.95
N ASP A 131 5.37 -10.14 17.38
CA ASP A 131 4.23 -10.77 16.71
C ASP A 131 2.98 -9.86 16.80
N GLN A 132 2.70 -9.26 17.96
CA GLN A 132 1.61 -8.28 18.10
C GLN A 132 1.89 -6.98 17.31
N ALA A 133 3.14 -6.54 17.26
CA ALA A 133 3.55 -5.37 16.50
C ALA A 133 3.38 -5.56 14.99
N HIS A 134 3.55 -6.79 14.50
CA HIS A 134 3.30 -7.14 13.11
C HIS A 134 1.83 -6.96 12.74
N GLU A 135 0.92 -7.49 13.57
CA GLU A 135 -0.53 -7.32 13.36
C GLU A 135 -0.96 -5.85 13.43
N ARG A 136 -0.37 -5.08 14.37
CA ARG A 136 -0.59 -3.62 14.49
C ARG A 136 -0.04 -2.87 13.27
N GLU A 137 1.10 -3.26 12.73
CA GLU A 137 1.67 -2.66 11.51
C GLU A 137 0.78 -2.89 10.30
N GLU A 138 0.29 -4.12 10.10
CA GLU A 138 -0.63 -4.44 9.00
C GLU A 138 -1.92 -3.63 9.11
N THR A 139 -2.49 -3.56 10.31
CA THR A 139 -3.70 -2.78 10.59
C THR A 139 -3.47 -1.28 10.36
N SER A 140 -2.36 -0.73 10.88
CA SER A 140 -2.01 0.68 10.72
C SER A 140 -1.76 1.05 9.26
N ARG A 141 -1.13 0.16 8.48
CA ARG A 141 -0.87 0.35 7.06
C ARG A 141 -2.17 0.33 6.26
N LEU A 142 -3.07 -0.60 6.57
CA LEU A 142 -4.40 -0.65 5.96
C LEU A 142 -5.18 0.64 6.26
N ALA A 143 -5.17 1.11 7.50
CA ALA A 143 -5.82 2.35 7.90
C ALA A 143 -5.24 3.56 7.14
N GLU A 144 -3.92 3.64 6.98
CA GLU A 144 -3.27 4.70 6.21
C GLU A 144 -3.69 4.67 4.73
N LEU A 145 -3.72 3.49 4.11
CA LEU A 145 -4.17 3.31 2.72
C LEU A 145 -5.63 3.74 2.54
N ILE A 146 -6.51 3.33 3.46
CA ILE A 146 -7.94 3.70 3.44
C ILE A 146 -8.07 5.21 3.63
N SER A 147 -7.36 5.81 4.58
CA SER A 147 -7.44 7.25 4.87
C SER A 147 -7.11 8.13 3.66
N LYS A 148 -6.07 7.73 2.89
CA LYS A 148 -5.61 8.41 1.67
C LYS A 148 -6.45 8.07 0.43
N SER A 149 -7.37 7.11 0.53
CA SER A 149 -8.22 6.71 -0.59
C SER A 149 -9.32 7.73 -0.88
N PRO A 150 -9.72 7.91 -2.16
CA PRO A 150 -10.84 8.79 -2.52
C PRO A 150 -12.13 8.40 -1.80
N SER A 151 -13.02 9.36 -1.56
CA SER A 151 -14.30 9.15 -0.84
C SER A 151 -15.14 8.00 -1.41
N HIS A 152 -15.28 7.92 -2.73
CA HIS A 152 -16.02 6.81 -3.34
C HIS A 152 -15.32 5.46 -3.22
N ALA A 153 -13.99 5.41 -3.11
CA ALA A 153 -13.28 4.17 -2.84
C ALA A 153 -13.58 3.68 -1.42
N LYS A 154 -13.60 4.60 -0.44
CA LYS A 154 -14.02 4.31 0.94
C LYS A 154 -15.45 3.75 0.99
N LEU A 155 -16.41 4.37 0.28
CA LEU A 155 -17.80 3.89 0.22
C LEU A 155 -17.94 2.50 -0.42
N VAL A 156 -17.16 2.21 -1.46
CA VAL A 156 -17.14 0.87 -2.08
C VAL A 156 -16.56 -0.16 -1.10
N LEU A 157 -15.53 0.22 -0.35
CA LEU A 157 -14.90 -0.64 0.64
C LEU A 157 -15.81 -0.87 1.87
N GLU A 158 -16.52 0.16 2.35
CA GLU A 158 -17.55 0.05 3.39
C GLU A 158 -18.68 -0.90 2.94
N ALA A 159 -19.15 -0.76 1.69
CA ALA A 159 -20.14 -1.67 1.12
C ALA A 159 -19.65 -3.13 1.11
N MET A 160 -18.39 -3.35 0.73
CA MET A 160 -17.76 -4.67 0.75
C MET A 160 -17.70 -5.27 2.16
N ALA A 161 -17.31 -4.47 3.16
CA ALA A 161 -17.21 -4.92 4.55
C ALA A 161 -18.57 -5.28 5.16
N LEU A 162 -19.58 -4.42 4.97
CA LEU A 162 -20.93 -4.66 5.46
C LEU A 162 -21.58 -5.90 4.80
N LEU A 163 -21.34 -6.12 3.50
CA LEU A 163 -21.84 -7.31 2.81
C LEU A 163 -21.14 -8.58 3.28
N THR A 164 -19.85 -8.51 3.58
CA THR A 164 -19.09 -9.65 4.10
C THR A 164 -19.60 -10.04 5.49
N GLN A 165 -19.84 -9.07 6.40
CA GLN A 165 -20.40 -9.33 7.73
C GLN A 165 -21.81 -9.93 7.71
N GLN A 166 -22.63 -9.60 6.71
CA GLN A 166 -23.99 -10.14 6.60
C GLN A 166 -24.04 -11.60 6.14
N LYS A 167 -22.95 -12.14 5.59
CA LYS A 167 -22.94 -13.51 5.07
C LYS A 167 -22.64 -14.50 6.21
N GLU A 168 -23.44 -15.55 6.30
CA GLU A 168 -23.32 -16.60 7.34
C GLU A 168 -22.00 -17.37 7.31
N ARG A 169 -21.26 -17.29 6.20
CA ARG A 169 -19.99 -17.97 6.01
C ARG A 169 -18.87 -16.95 6.03
N ASP A 170 -17.89 -17.18 6.90
CA ASP A 170 -16.67 -16.39 6.93
C ASP A 170 -16.06 -16.27 5.53
N ASN A 171 -15.70 -15.04 5.18
CA ASN A 171 -15.09 -14.69 3.91
C ASN A 171 -15.89 -15.13 2.65
N ALA A 172 -17.22 -15.09 2.74
CA ALA A 172 -18.06 -15.35 1.58
C ALA A 172 -17.87 -14.25 0.51
N PRO A 173 -17.69 -14.62 -0.77
CA PRO A 173 -17.42 -13.63 -1.82
C PRO A 173 -18.59 -12.69 -2.03
N VAL A 174 -18.29 -11.43 -2.28
CA VAL A 174 -19.22 -10.38 -2.70
C VAL A 174 -19.08 -10.17 -4.20
N THR A 175 -20.18 -10.27 -4.94
CA THR A 175 -20.17 -9.97 -6.38
C THR A 175 -20.10 -8.47 -6.63
N THR A 176 -19.54 -8.05 -7.77
CA THR A 176 -19.47 -6.62 -8.13
C THR A 176 -20.84 -5.94 -8.14
N ASN A 177 -21.91 -6.66 -8.49
CA ASN A 177 -23.26 -6.09 -8.47
C ASN A 177 -23.79 -5.90 -7.05
N GLU A 178 -23.57 -6.87 -6.15
CA GLU A 178 -23.92 -6.72 -4.73
C GLU A 178 -23.21 -5.51 -4.12
N ALA A 179 -21.89 -5.39 -4.34
CA ALA A 179 -21.09 -4.27 -3.86
C ALA A 179 -21.62 -2.93 -4.42
N TYR A 180 -21.93 -2.87 -5.71
CA TYR A 180 -22.50 -1.67 -6.34
C TYR A 180 -23.87 -1.28 -5.79
N ASP A 181 -24.74 -2.26 -5.52
CA ASP A 181 -26.08 -2.01 -5.00
C ASP A 181 -26.08 -1.51 -3.55
N LEU A 182 -25.14 -1.97 -2.71
CA LEU A 182 -24.95 -1.39 -1.39
C LEU A 182 -24.23 -0.03 -1.45
N TYR A 183 -23.20 0.12 -2.28
CA TYR A 183 -22.51 1.40 -2.51
C TYR A 183 -23.47 2.54 -2.87
N LYS A 184 -24.45 2.29 -3.75
CA LYS A 184 -25.47 3.31 -4.09
C LYS A 184 -26.27 3.73 -2.87
N ARG A 185 -26.69 2.78 -2.04
CA ARG A 185 -27.44 3.07 -0.81
C ARG A 185 -26.61 3.86 0.20
N LEU A 186 -25.31 3.58 0.31
CA LEU A 186 -24.40 4.37 1.16
C LEU A 186 -24.17 5.77 0.59
N SER A 187 -24.01 5.90 -0.73
CA SER A 187 -23.88 7.22 -1.39
C SER A 187 -25.14 8.08 -1.17
N ASP A 188 -26.33 7.48 -1.26
CA ASP A 188 -27.61 8.15 -0.99
C ASP A 188 -27.73 8.58 0.49
N ARG A 189 -27.29 7.73 1.43
CA ARG A 189 -27.23 8.05 2.87
C ARG A 189 -26.38 9.30 3.11
N ASP A 190 -25.25 9.39 2.42
CA ASP A 190 -24.26 10.46 2.59
C ASP A 190 -24.52 11.66 1.66
N LYS A 191 -25.70 11.68 1.00
CA LYS A 191 -26.16 12.75 0.09
C LYS A 191 -25.16 13.07 -1.03
N SER A 192 -24.45 12.06 -1.51
CA SER A 192 -23.43 12.17 -2.55
C SER A 192 -23.92 11.53 -3.86
N ASP A 193 -23.57 12.13 -5.00
CA ASP A 193 -23.86 11.54 -6.31
C ASP A 193 -23.14 10.19 -6.45
N HIS A 194 -23.86 9.18 -6.93
CA HIS A 194 -23.26 7.86 -7.14
C HIS A 194 -22.52 7.77 -8.49
N LEU A 195 -21.37 7.10 -8.49
CA LEU A 195 -20.65 6.76 -9.70
C LEU A 195 -21.38 5.67 -10.50
N LYS A 196 -21.08 5.59 -11.80
CA LYS A 196 -21.57 4.48 -12.64
C LYS A 196 -20.86 3.18 -12.28
N LEU A 197 -21.54 2.05 -12.48
CA LEU A 197 -21.01 0.69 -12.25
C LEU A 197 -19.61 0.46 -12.84
N ARG A 198 -19.32 1.02 -14.03
CA ARG A 198 -17.99 0.92 -14.64
C ARG A 198 -16.88 1.48 -13.75
N ARG A 199 -17.09 2.68 -13.19
CA ARG A 199 -16.08 3.30 -12.32
C ARG A 199 -15.95 2.55 -10.98
N VAL A 200 -17.04 2.01 -10.45
CA VAL A 200 -16.99 1.14 -9.26
C VAL A 200 -16.20 -0.14 -9.53
N ARG A 201 -16.29 -0.71 -10.74
CA ARG A 201 -15.43 -1.82 -11.15
C ARG A 201 -13.97 -1.41 -11.18
N ASP A 202 -13.66 -0.23 -11.75
CA ASP A 202 -12.29 0.28 -11.77
C ASP A 202 -11.75 0.48 -10.35
N ILE A 203 -12.57 1.01 -9.42
CA ILE A 203 -12.23 1.13 -7.99
C ILE A 203 -11.96 -0.24 -7.36
N LEU A 204 -12.78 -1.25 -7.62
CA LEU A 204 -12.53 -2.60 -7.08
C LEU A 204 -11.21 -3.18 -7.61
N SER A 205 -10.85 -2.91 -8.86
CA SER A 205 -9.55 -3.32 -9.39
C SER A 205 -8.38 -2.50 -8.82
N GLU A 206 -8.60 -1.21 -8.51
CA GLU A 206 -7.62 -0.39 -7.77
C GLU A 206 -7.41 -0.95 -6.35
N LEU A 207 -8.48 -1.36 -5.65
CA LEU A 207 -8.41 -1.98 -4.33
C LEU A 207 -7.72 -3.36 -4.35
N GLU A 208 -7.92 -4.14 -5.42
CA GLU A 208 -7.21 -5.41 -5.63
C GLU A 208 -5.72 -5.21 -5.89
N PHE A 209 -5.38 -4.19 -6.70
CA PHE A 209 -3.99 -3.81 -6.91
C PHE A 209 -3.29 -3.38 -5.61
N LEU A 210 -4.02 -2.74 -4.69
CA LEU A 210 -3.53 -2.39 -3.35
C LEU A 210 -3.51 -3.58 -2.36
N SER A 211 -3.93 -4.77 -2.81
CA SER A 211 -4.05 -5.98 -1.98
C SER A 211 -4.94 -5.78 -0.74
N ILE A 212 -5.98 -4.96 -0.87
CA ILE A 212 -7.03 -4.80 0.15
C ILE A 212 -8.14 -5.85 -0.07
N ILE A 213 -8.37 -6.21 -1.34
CA ILE A 213 -9.33 -7.24 -1.73
C ILE A 213 -8.70 -8.23 -2.71
N ASP A 214 -9.24 -9.45 -2.74
CA ASP A 214 -8.99 -10.43 -3.80
C ASP A 214 -10.13 -10.41 -4.81
N GLN A 215 -9.80 -10.43 -6.11
CA GLN A 215 -10.77 -10.56 -7.19
C GLN A 215 -10.61 -11.88 -7.94
N GLU A 216 -11.72 -12.60 -8.10
CA GLU A 216 -11.75 -13.84 -8.86
C GLU A 216 -12.85 -13.83 -9.92
N ARG A 217 -12.49 -14.16 -11.16
CA ARG A 217 -13.45 -14.30 -12.25
C ARG A 217 -14.07 -15.69 -12.24
N LYS A 218 -15.39 -15.76 -12.10
CA LYS A 218 -16.17 -17.00 -12.13
C LYS A 218 -17.04 -17.11 -13.38
N TRP A 219 -17.23 -18.35 -13.83
CA TRP A 219 -18.16 -18.70 -14.90
C TRP A 219 -19.52 -19.07 -14.32
N ALA A 220 -20.59 -18.36 -14.73
CA ALA A 220 -21.95 -18.61 -14.24
C ALA A 220 -22.70 -19.73 -14.96
N GLY A 221 -22.03 -20.43 -15.89
CA GLY A 221 -22.65 -21.46 -16.72
C GLY A 221 -23.10 -20.96 -18.09
N ARG A 222 -23.52 -21.92 -18.93
CA ARG A 222 -23.87 -21.68 -20.34
C ARG A 222 -25.03 -20.67 -20.44
N GLY A 223 -24.78 -19.55 -21.12
CA GLY A 223 -25.76 -18.48 -21.34
C GLY A 223 -25.87 -17.44 -20.22
N LYS A 224 -25.18 -17.62 -19.09
CA LYS A 224 -25.21 -16.68 -17.95
C LYS A 224 -23.98 -15.78 -17.83
N GLY A 225 -22.96 -16.03 -18.66
CA GLY A 225 -21.76 -15.20 -18.75
C GLY A 225 -20.78 -15.40 -17.59
N ASN A 226 -19.89 -14.42 -17.41
CA ASN A 226 -18.91 -14.39 -16.32
C ASN A 226 -19.30 -13.31 -15.31
N TYR A 227 -18.90 -13.51 -14.06
CA TYR A 227 -19.00 -12.51 -13.00
C TYR A 227 -17.70 -12.46 -12.21
N MET A 228 -17.53 -11.37 -11.46
CA MET A 228 -16.39 -11.16 -10.57
C MET A 228 -16.87 -11.34 -9.12
N GLU A 229 -16.18 -12.21 -8.40
CA GLU A 229 -16.25 -12.34 -6.95
C GLU A 229 -15.13 -11.52 -6.33
N ASN A 230 -15.43 -10.84 -5.23
CA ASN A 230 -14.54 -9.97 -4.50
C ASN A 230 -14.52 -10.45 -3.05
N ARG A 231 -13.35 -10.57 -2.43
CA ARG A 231 -13.18 -10.99 -1.03
C ARG A 231 -12.30 -9.98 -0.31
N LEU A 232 -12.64 -9.62 0.92
CA LEU A 232 -11.73 -8.82 1.74
C LEU A 232 -10.57 -9.71 2.18
N ILE A 233 -9.36 -9.15 2.13
CA ILE A 233 -8.16 -9.84 2.65
C ILE A 233 -8.14 -9.70 4.18
N ASP A 234 -8.41 -8.50 4.67
CA ASP A 234 -8.44 -8.16 6.09
C ASP A 234 -9.84 -8.27 6.72
N ASP A 235 -9.90 -8.23 8.06
CA ASP A 235 -11.13 -8.31 8.82
C ASP A 235 -12.08 -7.14 8.47
N PRO A 236 -13.36 -7.41 8.13
CA PRO A 236 -14.36 -6.37 7.88
C PRO A 236 -14.49 -5.33 8.99
N GLU A 237 -14.32 -5.72 10.27
CA GLU A 237 -14.38 -4.79 11.40
C GLU A 237 -13.26 -3.76 11.37
N VAL A 238 -12.03 -4.20 11.06
CA VAL A 238 -10.86 -3.33 10.93
C VAL A 238 -11.06 -2.35 9.77
N ILE A 239 -11.59 -2.83 8.64
CA ILE A 239 -11.87 -2.01 7.47
C ILE A 239 -12.94 -0.94 7.79
N ILE A 240 -14.01 -1.31 8.49
CA ILE A 240 -15.07 -0.37 8.88
C ILE A 240 -14.52 0.69 9.84
N ALA A 241 -13.71 0.29 10.82
CA ALA A 241 -13.06 1.23 11.74
C ALA A 241 -12.19 2.24 10.98
N ALA A 242 -11.34 1.76 10.07
CA ALA A 242 -10.48 2.62 9.25
C ALA A 242 -11.26 3.58 8.32
N CYS A 243 -12.40 3.14 7.79
CA CYS A 243 -13.28 4.02 7.00
C CYS A 243 -13.88 5.15 7.84
N ASN A 244 -14.24 4.89 9.11
CA ASN A 244 -14.88 5.87 10.01
C ASN A 244 -13.88 6.87 10.63
N GLU A 245 -12.64 6.46 10.88
CA GLU A 245 -11.59 7.34 11.44
C GLU A 245 -11.09 8.40 10.45
N SER A 246 -11.49 8.28 9.18
CA SER A 246 -11.00 9.13 8.08
C SER A 246 -11.90 10.34 7.75
N GLU A 247 -12.87 10.66 8.62
CA GLU A 247 -13.73 11.86 8.57
C GLU A 247 -13.26 12.95 9.54
#